data_AF-H9G5E0-F1
#
_entry.id   AF-H9G5E0-F1
#
_cell.length_a   1.000
_cell.length_b   1.000
_cell.length_c   1.000
_cell.angle_alpha   90.00
_cell.angle_beta   90.00
_cell.angle_gamma   90.00
#
_symmetry.space_group_name_H-M   'P 1'
#
loop_
_entity.id
_entity.type
_entity.pdbx_description
1 polymer ?
#
loop_
_entity_poly.entity_id
_entity_poly.type
_entity_poly.pdbx_seq_one_letter_code
_entity_poly.pdbx_strand_id
1 'polypeptide(L)'
;LPPPPEGTRGGSQGTRETHRLYKQKLEELTKLQDGISSSISRQKRQLKELSLALKKYKSPAIQELQGMVKDRQGVFFEMEAYLPKKNGNYNITLLFAYKDEYEKFKLYLTIILLIISFTCRFLLNSRVTDAVFNFLLVWYYCTLTIRESILINNGSKIKGWWVFHHYISTFLSGVMLTWPDGLMYHKFRNQFLTFSMYQSFVQFLQYYYQSGCLYRLRALGERHNMDLTVGKWVKLVHVHNVYYFCYPFVFFLGWFFVLMCGLPFFILFAGNFFTTLRVVHQKFQDKAQKAE
;
A
#
# COMPACT_ATOMS: atom_id res chain seq x y z
N LEU A 1 35.65 55.22 3.58
CA LEU A 1 34.67 54.10 3.61
C LEU A 1 33.43 54.59 4.33
N PRO A 2 32.22 54.49 3.74
CA PRO A 2 30.99 54.84 4.43
C PRO A 2 30.72 53.83 5.56
N PRO A 3 29.99 54.21 6.62
CA PRO A 3 29.57 53.26 7.66
C PRO A 3 28.66 52.18 7.06
N PRO A 4 28.64 50.95 7.63
CA PRO A 4 27.79 49.89 7.12
C PRO A 4 26.31 50.25 7.37
N PRO A 5 25.39 49.82 6.51
CA PRO A 5 23.98 50.17 6.60
C PRO A 5 23.34 49.60 7.88
N GLU A 6 22.74 50.47 8.70
CA GLU A 6 22.10 50.16 9.99
C GLU A 6 20.87 49.21 9.90
N GLY A 7 20.48 48.79 8.69
CA GLY A 7 19.28 47.97 8.45
C GLY A 7 19.39 46.47 8.78
N THR A 8 20.57 45.93 9.12
CA THR A 8 20.75 44.48 9.33
C THR A 8 20.60 44.01 10.79
N ARG A 9 20.64 44.92 11.78
CA ARG A 9 20.48 44.54 13.21
C ARG A 9 19.03 44.26 13.61
N GLY A 10 18.07 45.02 13.06
CA GLY A 10 16.65 44.86 13.39
C GLY A 10 16.02 43.54 12.92
N GLY A 11 16.41 43.06 11.73
CA GLY A 11 15.89 41.79 11.19
C GLY A 11 16.38 40.55 11.95
N SER A 12 17.62 40.56 12.43
CA SER A 12 18.21 39.47 13.22
C SER A 12 17.61 39.38 14.64
N GLN A 13 17.33 40.52 15.27
CA GLN A 13 16.64 40.57 16.57
C GLN A 13 15.19 40.08 16.47
N GLY A 14 14.43 40.54 15.49
CA GLY A 14 13.05 40.09 15.26
C GLY A 14 12.95 38.58 15.00
N THR A 15 13.91 38.02 14.25
CA THR A 15 13.97 36.58 13.98
C THR A 15 14.32 35.77 15.23
N ARG A 16 15.22 36.27 16.09
CA ARG A 16 15.55 35.65 17.38
C ARG A 16 14.38 35.67 18.35
N GLU A 17 13.65 36.77 18.43
CA GLU A 17 12.46 36.89 19.28
C GLU A 17 11.34 35.95 18.80
N THR A 18 11.11 35.89 17.49
CA THR A 18 10.14 34.98 16.87
C THR A 18 10.51 33.51 17.13
N HIS A 19 11.80 33.15 17.03
CA HIS A 19 12.29 31.82 17.36
C HIS A 19 12.15 31.49 18.87
N ARG A 20 12.37 32.47 19.76
CA ARG A 20 12.16 32.30 21.20
C ARG A 20 10.68 32.06 21.53
N LEU A 21 9.79 32.82 20.89
CA LEU A 21 8.34 32.67 21.02
C LEU A 21 7.87 31.31 20.50
N TYR A 22 8.40 30.87 19.35
CA TYR A 22 8.15 29.54 18.81
C TYR A 22 8.56 28.44 19.81
N LYS A 23 9.74 28.56 20.41
CA LYS A 23 10.25 27.56 21.38
C LYS A 23 9.37 27.47 22.64
N GLN A 24 8.93 28.61 23.17
CA GLN A 24 7.97 28.64 24.29
C GLN A 24 6.63 27.98 23.91
N LYS A 25 6.08 28.29 22.74
CA LYS A 25 4.83 27.69 22.26
C LYS A 25 4.96 26.18 22.05
N LEU A 26 6.13 25.72 21.60
CA LEU A 26 6.43 24.30 21.47
C LEU A 26 6.47 23.61 22.84
N GLU A 27 7.13 24.20 23.84
CA GLU A 27 7.18 23.66 25.20
C GLU A 27 5.78 23.61 25.86
N GLU A 28 4.94 24.62 25.65
CA GLU A 28 3.53 24.63 26.09
C GLU A 28 2.75 23.49 25.43
N LEU A 29 2.89 23.31 24.12
CA LEU A 29 2.24 22.23 23.37
C LEU A 29 2.71 20.85 23.85
N THR A 30 4.00 20.66 24.09
CA THR A 30 4.53 19.38 24.61
C THR A 30 3.96 19.06 26.00
N LYS A 31 3.89 20.04 26.91
CA LYS A 31 3.28 19.84 28.23
C LYS A 31 1.81 19.45 28.16
N LEU A 32 1.04 20.12 27.28
CA LEU A 32 -0.36 19.79 27.04
C LEU A 32 -0.49 18.37 26.46
N GLN A 33 0.34 18.00 25.50
CA GLN A 33 0.36 16.67 24.90
C GLN A 33 0.67 15.57 25.92
N ASP A 34 1.66 15.76 26.77
CA ASP A 34 2.01 14.81 27.83
C ASP A 34 0.89 14.68 28.87
N GLY A 35 0.24 15.79 29.23
CA GLY A 35 -0.92 15.81 30.12
C GLY A 35 -2.12 15.05 29.56
N ILE A 36 -2.43 15.24 28.27
CA ILE A 36 -3.53 14.54 27.60
C ILE A 36 -3.18 13.06 27.41
N SER A 37 -1.96 12.74 26.98
CA SER A 37 -1.51 11.36 26.76
C SER A 37 -1.54 10.52 28.06
N SER A 38 -1.08 11.11 29.17
CA SER A 38 -1.12 10.47 30.48
C SER A 38 -2.56 10.27 30.99
N SER A 39 -3.43 11.26 30.79
CA SER A 39 -4.85 11.19 31.15
C SER A 39 -5.60 10.12 30.36
N ILE A 40 -5.38 10.07 29.04
CA ILE A 40 -5.94 9.03 28.15
C ILE A 40 -5.46 7.65 28.60
N SER A 41 -4.16 7.49 28.86
CA SER A 41 -3.59 6.20 29.30
C SER A 41 -4.22 5.71 30.61
N ARG A 42 -4.44 6.63 31.56
CA ARG A 42 -5.11 6.33 32.84
C ARG A 42 -6.56 5.91 32.63
N GLN A 43 -7.33 6.64 31.83
CA GLN A 43 -8.73 6.31 31.56
C GLN A 43 -8.88 5.00 30.76
N LYS A 44 -7.99 4.72 29.80
CA LYS A 44 -7.94 3.44 29.08
C LYS A 44 -7.72 2.26 30.03
N ARG A 45 -6.80 2.42 31.00
CA ARG A 45 -6.53 1.39 32.01
C ARG A 45 -7.77 1.10 32.85
N GLN A 46 -8.44 2.15 33.33
CA GLN A 46 -9.68 2.02 34.11
C GLN A 46 -10.82 1.37 33.29
N LEU A 47 -11.00 1.79 32.03
CA LEU A 47 -11.99 1.19 31.12
C LEU A 47 -11.69 -0.29 30.82
N LYS A 48 -10.42 -0.68 30.75
CA LYS A 48 -10.01 -2.07 30.52
C LYS A 48 -10.26 -2.94 31.76
N GLU A 49 -9.98 -2.41 32.94
CA GLU A 49 -10.30 -3.07 34.22
C GLU A 49 -11.81 -3.23 34.39
N LEU A 50 -12.59 -2.19 34.09
CA LEU A 50 -14.06 -2.21 34.11
C LEU A 50 -14.63 -3.22 33.11
N SER A 51 -14.09 -3.25 31.89
CA SER A 51 -14.46 -4.24 30.86
C SER A 51 -14.19 -5.68 31.31
N LEU A 52 -13.06 -5.93 31.97
CA LEU A 52 -12.70 -7.24 32.54
C LEU A 52 -13.66 -7.65 33.67
N ALA A 53 -14.04 -6.71 34.53
CA ALA A 53 -15.01 -6.96 35.60
C ALA A 53 -16.41 -7.26 35.04
N LEU A 54 -16.88 -6.47 34.06
CA LEU A 54 -18.17 -6.65 33.39
C LEU A 54 -18.24 -7.94 32.57
N LYS A 55 -17.10 -8.47 32.09
CA LYS A 55 -17.06 -9.73 31.32
C LYS A 55 -17.48 -10.96 32.13
N LYS A 56 -17.42 -10.89 33.46
CA LYS A 56 -17.83 -11.98 34.37
C LYS A 56 -19.35 -12.15 34.46
N TYR A 57 -20.11 -11.16 34.03
CA TYR A 57 -21.57 -11.15 34.16
C TYR A 57 -22.21 -11.07 32.77
N LYS A 58 -23.18 -11.94 32.49
CA LYS A 58 -23.96 -11.94 31.25
C LYS A 58 -25.40 -11.54 31.56
N SER A 59 -25.70 -10.26 31.43
CA SER A 59 -27.05 -9.70 31.49
C SER A 59 -27.23 -8.73 30.31
N PRO A 60 -28.43 -8.60 29.73
CA PRO A 60 -28.70 -7.65 28.65
C PRO A 60 -28.31 -6.20 29.00
N ALA A 61 -28.51 -5.76 30.25
CA ALA A 61 -28.07 -4.45 30.72
C ALA A 61 -26.53 -4.28 30.74
N ILE A 62 -25.80 -5.39 30.94
CA ILE A 62 -24.33 -5.41 30.94
C ILE A 62 -23.78 -5.40 29.51
N GLN A 63 -24.53 -5.92 28.53
CA GLN A 63 -24.18 -5.79 27.11
C GLN A 63 -24.29 -4.34 26.62
N GLU A 64 -25.34 -3.62 27.05
CA GLU A 64 -25.50 -2.19 26.73
C GLU A 64 -24.38 -1.34 27.34
N LEU A 65 -24.05 -1.58 28.61
CA LEU A 65 -22.90 -0.97 29.29
C LEU A 65 -21.55 -1.29 28.62
N GLN A 66 -21.36 -2.51 28.11
CA GLN A 66 -20.18 -2.86 27.31
C GLN A 66 -20.13 -2.10 25.98
N GLY A 67 -21.27 -1.83 25.36
CA GLY A 67 -21.40 -0.97 24.18
C GLY A 67 -20.92 0.46 24.47
N MET A 68 -21.45 1.10 25.51
CA MET A 68 -21.04 2.45 25.90
C MET A 68 -19.54 2.55 26.29
N VAL A 69 -19.00 1.50 26.93
CA VAL A 69 -17.57 1.39 27.25
C VAL A 69 -16.73 1.34 25.96
N LYS A 70 -17.19 0.60 24.94
CA LYS A 70 -16.54 0.58 23.62
C LYS A 70 -16.60 1.94 22.93
N ASP A 71 -17.75 2.62 22.95
CA ASP A 71 -17.91 3.94 22.33
C ASP A 71 -16.96 4.97 22.96
N ARG A 72 -16.88 5.00 24.30
CA ARG A 72 -15.90 5.84 25.01
C ARG A 72 -14.46 5.48 24.69
N GLN A 73 -14.14 4.18 24.56
CA GLN A 73 -12.80 3.77 24.10
C GLN A 73 -12.50 4.26 22.68
N GLY A 74 -13.51 4.35 21.81
CA GLY A 74 -13.43 4.94 20.47
C GLY A 74 -13.08 6.43 20.50
N VAL A 75 -13.74 7.21 21.36
CA VAL A 75 -13.46 8.65 21.54
C VAL A 75 -12.02 8.89 22.03
N PHE A 76 -11.57 8.12 23.02
CA PHE A 76 -10.19 8.23 23.51
C PHE A 76 -9.16 7.81 22.47
N PHE A 77 -9.50 6.86 21.60
CA PHE A 77 -8.65 6.47 20.49
C PHE A 77 -8.56 7.58 19.43
N GLU A 78 -9.66 8.27 19.16
CA GLU A 78 -9.67 9.42 18.25
C GLU A 78 -8.84 10.58 18.83
N MET A 79 -9.00 10.89 20.11
CA MET A 79 -8.16 11.89 20.81
C MET A 79 -6.67 11.53 20.76
N GLU A 80 -6.32 10.26 20.95
CA GLU A 80 -4.94 9.76 20.83
C GLU A 80 -4.42 9.83 19.38
N ALA A 81 -5.31 9.76 18.38
CA ALA A 81 -4.95 9.95 16.98
C ALA A 81 -4.64 11.42 16.62
N TYR A 82 -4.97 12.39 17.47
CA TYR A 82 -4.54 13.78 17.29
C TYR A 82 -3.25 14.09 18.08
N LEU A 83 -2.79 13.18 18.94
CA LEU A 83 -1.53 13.33 19.68
C LEU A 83 -0.35 12.82 18.85
N PRO A 84 0.77 13.57 18.72
CA PRO A 84 1.95 13.08 18.03
C PRO A 84 2.52 11.85 18.74
N LYS A 85 2.79 10.79 17.98
CA LYS A 85 3.40 9.57 18.52
C LYS A 85 4.90 9.78 18.75
N LYS A 86 5.43 9.15 19.80
CA LYS A 86 6.85 9.20 20.22
C LYS A 86 7.87 8.84 19.12
N ASN A 87 7.45 8.20 18.03
CA ASN A 87 8.32 7.84 16.91
C ASN A 87 7.91 8.62 15.64
N GLY A 88 8.37 9.87 15.55
CA GLY A 88 8.32 10.66 14.33
C GLY A 88 7.34 11.83 14.39
N ASN A 89 7.87 13.00 14.07
CA ASN A 89 7.24 14.33 14.11
C ASN A 89 6.11 14.53 13.07
N TYR A 90 5.43 13.45 12.66
CA TYR A 90 4.46 13.49 11.56
C TYR A 90 3.06 13.72 12.11
N ASN A 91 2.42 14.81 11.68
CA ASN A 91 1.02 15.07 11.98
C ASN A 91 0.16 13.88 11.49
N ILE A 92 -0.57 13.23 12.39
CA ILE A 92 -1.33 12.02 12.06
C ILE A 92 -2.40 12.30 10.99
N THR A 93 -2.93 13.52 10.95
CA THR A 93 -3.80 14.00 9.86
C THR A 93 -3.12 13.91 8.50
N LEU A 94 -1.83 14.23 8.41
CA LEU A 94 -1.04 14.13 7.18
C LEU A 94 -0.84 12.67 6.76
N LEU A 95 -0.65 11.75 7.71
CA LEU A 95 -0.53 10.33 7.43
C LEU A 95 -1.83 9.74 6.84
N PHE A 96 -2.98 10.15 7.40
CA PHE A 96 -4.28 9.74 6.85
C PHE A 96 -4.55 10.33 5.48
N ALA A 97 -4.27 11.62 5.29
CA ALA A 97 -4.39 12.26 4.00
C ALA A 97 -3.50 11.56 2.93
N TYR A 98 -2.26 11.24 3.27
CA TYR A 98 -1.36 10.51 2.36
C TYR A 98 -1.89 9.12 2.01
N LYS A 99 -2.44 8.40 2.98
CA LYS A 99 -3.04 7.08 2.76
C LYS A 99 -4.24 7.16 1.82
N ASP A 100 -5.14 8.12 2.03
CA ASP A 100 -6.31 8.31 1.18
C ASP A 100 -5.89 8.69 -0.25
N GLU A 101 -4.88 9.56 -0.41
CA GLU A 101 -4.31 9.89 -1.72
C GLU A 101 -3.63 8.70 -2.40
N TYR A 102 -2.99 7.80 -1.66
CA TYR A 102 -2.46 6.55 -2.19
C TYR A 102 -3.56 5.59 -2.67
N GLU A 103 -4.66 5.47 -1.92
CA GLU A 103 -5.80 4.64 -2.30
C GLU A 103 -6.51 5.19 -3.55
N LYS A 104 -6.72 6.51 -3.64
CA LYS A 104 -7.23 7.17 -4.84
C LYS A 104 -6.30 6.95 -6.04
N PHE A 105 -5.00 7.14 -5.86
CA PHE A 105 -4.00 6.91 -6.90
C PHE A 105 -4.10 5.50 -7.49
N LYS A 106 -4.19 4.46 -6.65
CA LYS A 106 -4.40 3.08 -7.11
C LYS A 106 -5.65 2.94 -7.97
N LEU A 107 -6.77 3.50 -7.53
CA LEU A 107 -8.03 3.41 -8.26
C LEU A 107 -7.93 4.08 -9.64
N TYR A 108 -7.48 5.33 -9.68
CA TYR A 108 -7.35 6.08 -10.94
C TYR A 108 -6.46 5.34 -11.94
N LEU A 109 -5.30 4.86 -11.49
CA LEU A 109 -4.37 4.17 -12.38
C LEU A 109 -4.89 2.80 -12.82
N THR A 110 -5.61 2.08 -11.95
CA THR A 110 -6.26 0.81 -12.31
C THR A 110 -7.30 1.01 -13.41
N ILE A 111 -8.11 2.07 -13.33
CA ILE A 111 -9.11 2.40 -14.36
C ILE A 111 -8.43 2.76 -15.69
N ILE A 112 -7.39 3.59 -15.65
CA ILE A 112 -6.60 3.96 -16.84
C ILE A 112 -5.99 2.71 -17.49
N LEU A 113 -5.38 1.82 -16.70
CA LEU A 113 -4.80 0.56 -17.19
C LEU A 113 -5.85 -0.36 -17.81
N LEU A 114 -7.05 -0.43 -17.25
CA LEU A 114 -8.17 -1.20 -17.81
C LEU A 114 -8.60 -0.66 -19.19
N ILE A 115 -8.75 0.66 -19.32
CA ILE A 115 -9.15 1.29 -20.59
C ILE A 115 -8.06 1.10 -21.64
N ILE A 116 -6.80 1.39 -21.30
CA ILE A 116 -5.68 1.25 -22.25
C ILE A 116 -5.51 -0.20 -22.69
N SER A 117 -5.57 -1.17 -21.76
CA SER A 117 -5.45 -2.58 -22.13
C SER A 117 -6.61 -3.08 -23.01
N PHE A 118 -7.83 -2.58 -22.78
CA PHE A 118 -8.97 -2.83 -23.66
C PHE A 118 -8.74 -2.25 -25.06
N THR A 119 -8.31 -0.98 -25.15
CA THR A 119 -8.00 -0.32 -26.42
C THR A 119 -6.85 -1.01 -27.16
N CYS A 120 -5.78 -1.41 -26.48
CA CYS A 120 -4.66 -2.14 -27.07
C CYS A 120 -5.10 -3.52 -27.61
N ARG A 121 -6.06 -4.18 -26.95
CA ARG A 121 -6.53 -5.48 -27.40
C ARG A 121 -7.45 -5.39 -28.62
N PHE A 122 -8.44 -4.51 -28.57
CA PHE A 122 -9.55 -4.51 -29.54
C PHE A 122 -9.47 -3.44 -30.62
N LEU A 123 -8.81 -2.31 -30.36
CA LEU A 123 -8.83 -1.14 -31.25
C LEU A 123 -7.47 -0.88 -31.90
N LEU A 124 -6.37 -1.03 -31.17
CA LEU A 124 -5.03 -0.67 -31.62
C LEU A 124 -4.06 -1.85 -31.52
N ASN A 125 -3.80 -2.51 -32.64
CA ASN A 125 -2.80 -3.59 -32.73
C ASN A 125 -1.42 -3.05 -33.16
N SER A 126 -0.85 -2.14 -32.37
CA SER A 126 0.47 -1.55 -32.64
C SER A 126 1.45 -1.84 -31.51
N ARG A 127 2.68 -2.21 -31.89
CA ARG A 127 3.79 -2.47 -30.96
C ARG A 127 4.13 -1.25 -30.11
N VAL A 128 3.95 -0.05 -30.65
CA VAL A 128 4.19 1.22 -29.94
C VAL A 128 3.18 1.39 -28.82
N THR A 129 1.89 1.13 -29.08
CA THR A 129 0.84 1.20 -28.06
C THR A 129 1.09 0.20 -26.95
N ASP A 130 1.51 -1.04 -27.30
CA ASP A 130 1.89 -2.04 -26.31
C ASP A 130 3.11 -1.59 -25.48
N ALA A 131 4.09 -0.92 -26.09
CA ALA A 131 5.26 -0.40 -25.38
C ALA A 131 4.86 0.69 -24.38
N VAL A 132 3.98 1.62 -24.79
CA VAL A 132 3.44 2.67 -23.90
C VAL A 132 2.69 2.04 -22.73
N PHE A 133 1.87 1.02 -22.98
CA PHE A 133 1.16 0.30 -21.93
C PHE A 133 2.12 -0.40 -20.95
N ASN A 134 3.11 -1.13 -21.45
CA ASN A 134 4.09 -1.81 -20.60
C ASN A 134 4.96 -0.83 -19.81
N PHE A 135 5.36 0.30 -20.40
CA PHE A 135 6.06 1.37 -19.70
C PHE A 135 5.20 1.94 -18.55
N LEU A 136 3.91 2.17 -18.80
CA LEU A 136 2.98 2.61 -17.77
C LEU A 136 2.85 1.58 -16.63
N LEU A 137 2.82 0.28 -16.93
CA LEU A 137 2.82 -0.78 -15.92
C LEU A 137 4.10 -0.78 -15.06
N VAL A 138 5.27 -0.70 -15.69
CA VAL A 138 6.56 -0.59 -14.98
C VAL A 138 6.54 0.61 -14.04
N TRP A 139 6.15 1.78 -14.55
CA TRP A 139 6.07 3.00 -13.76
C TRP A 139 5.06 2.86 -12.60
N TYR A 140 3.91 2.25 -12.86
CA TYR A 140 2.87 2.04 -11.84
C TYR A 140 3.36 1.17 -10.69
N TYR A 141 3.92 -0.02 -10.98
CA TYR A 141 4.40 -0.93 -9.94
C TYR A 141 5.63 -0.40 -9.18
N CYS A 142 6.53 0.33 -9.85
CA CYS A 142 7.60 1.07 -9.18
C CYS A 142 7.05 2.11 -8.20
N THR A 143 6.07 2.91 -8.64
CA THR A 143 5.47 3.95 -7.80
C THR A 143 4.73 3.35 -6.62
N LEU A 144 4.00 2.24 -6.81
CA LEU A 144 3.37 1.51 -5.72
C LEU A 144 4.39 1.05 -4.69
N THR A 145 5.49 0.45 -5.13
CA THR A 145 6.54 -0.05 -4.24
C THR A 145 7.10 1.07 -3.35
N ILE A 146 7.37 2.25 -3.93
CA ILE A 146 7.85 3.42 -3.18
C ILE A 146 6.80 3.91 -2.18
N ARG A 147 5.56 4.12 -2.64
CA ARG A 147 4.47 4.61 -1.78
C ARG A 147 4.15 3.64 -0.64
N GLU A 148 4.19 2.34 -0.91
CA GLU A 148 3.99 1.30 0.10
C GLU A 148 5.14 1.21 1.09
N SER A 149 6.38 1.42 0.64
CA SER A 149 7.55 1.50 1.53
C SER A 149 7.43 2.68 2.50
N ILE A 150 6.96 3.84 2.03
CA ILE A 150 6.65 5.00 2.87
C ILE A 150 5.55 4.66 3.88
N LEU A 151 4.46 4.01 3.43
CA LEU A 151 3.37 3.60 4.32
C LEU A 151 3.84 2.60 5.39
N ILE A 152 4.67 1.62 5.04
CA ILE A 152 5.25 0.66 5.99
C ILE A 152 6.08 1.39 7.04
N ASN A 153 6.95 2.31 6.62
CA ASN A 153 7.76 3.10 7.53
C ASN A 153 6.91 3.99 8.45
N ASN A 154 5.73 4.42 7.98
CA ASN A 154 4.76 5.15 8.78
C ASN A 154 3.85 4.26 9.66
N GLY A 155 4.15 2.97 9.79
CA GLY A 155 3.45 2.03 10.68
C GLY A 155 2.30 1.27 10.03
N SER A 156 2.11 1.38 8.71
CA SER A 156 1.07 0.65 7.98
C SER A 156 1.40 -0.84 7.86
N LYS A 157 0.43 -1.70 8.18
CA LYS A 157 0.62 -3.16 8.14
C LYS A 157 0.40 -3.73 6.74
N ILE A 158 1.38 -3.55 5.85
CA ILE A 158 1.42 -4.18 4.52
C ILE A 158 2.15 -5.51 4.64
N LYS A 159 1.58 -6.59 4.08
CA LYS A 159 2.29 -7.88 4.04
C LYS A 159 3.41 -7.80 3.00
N GLY A 160 4.60 -8.26 3.35
CA GLY A 160 5.77 -8.26 2.45
C GLY A 160 5.55 -9.00 1.13
N TRP A 161 4.64 -9.99 1.09
CA TRP A 161 4.25 -10.68 -0.14
C TRP A 161 3.73 -9.72 -1.24
N TRP A 162 2.99 -8.67 -0.87
CA TRP A 162 2.47 -7.70 -1.86
C TRP A 162 3.59 -6.88 -2.48
N VAL A 163 4.52 -6.44 -1.64
CA VAL A 163 5.71 -5.71 -2.08
C VAL A 163 6.56 -6.60 -3.00
N PHE A 164 6.74 -7.87 -2.65
CA PHE A 164 7.43 -8.85 -3.50
C PHE A 164 6.72 -9.05 -4.85
N HIS A 165 5.40 -9.17 -4.86
CA HIS A 165 4.61 -9.26 -6.08
C HIS A 165 4.77 -8.01 -6.97
N HIS A 166 4.85 -6.81 -6.39
CA HIS A 166 5.09 -5.59 -7.16
C HIS A 166 6.46 -5.62 -7.85
N TYR A 167 7.51 -6.07 -7.17
CA TYR A 167 8.84 -6.23 -7.79
C TYR A 167 8.82 -7.20 -8.97
N ILE A 168 8.19 -8.37 -8.82
CA ILE A 168 8.05 -9.34 -9.92
C ILE A 168 7.27 -8.72 -11.07
N SER A 169 6.17 -8.01 -10.77
CA SER A 169 5.32 -7.40 -11.79
C SER A 169 6.08 -6.32 -12.58
N THR A 170 6.86 -5.47 -11.91
CA THR A 170 7.76 -4.50 -12.54
C THR A 170 8.75 -5.20 -13.47
N PHE A 171 9.40 -6.26 -13.01
CA PHE A 171 10.36 -7.01 -13.81
C PHE A 171 9.71 -7.62 -15.06
N LEU A 172 8.57 -8.31 -14.92
CA LEU A 172 7.87 -8.93 -16.03
C LEU A 172 7.36 -7.92 -17.06
N SER A 173 6.82 -6.77 -16.61
CA SER A 173 6.44 -5.68 -17.51
C SER A 173 7.67 -5.06 -18.21
N GLY A 174 8.82 -5.00 -17.55
CA GLY A 174 10.08 -4.59 -18.16
C GLY A 174 10.55 -5.54 -19.25
N VAL A 175 10.47 -6.86 -19.01
CA VAL A 175 10.76 -7.88 -20.02
C VAL A 175 9.84 -7.72 -21.23
N MET A 176 8.53 -7.56 -21.00
CA MET A 176 7.56 -7.32 -22.08
C MET A 176 7.84 -6.04 -22.87
N LEU A 177 8.27 -4.97 -22.20
CA LEU A 177 8.64 -3.72 -22.85
C LEU A 177 9.81 -3.92 -23.83
N THR A 178 10.84 -4.64 -23.41
CA THR A 178 12.06 -4.89 -24.21
C THR A 178 11.94 -6.06 -25.18
N TRP A 179 10.86 -6.84 -25.15
CA TRP A 179 10.73 -8.03 -25.98
C TRP A 179 10.65 -7.66 -27.47
N PRO A 180 11.54 -8.20 -28.33
CA PRO A 180 11.54 -7.90 -29.75
C PRO A 180 10.28 -8.41 -30.46
N ASP A 181 9.91 -7.76 -31.56
CA ASP A 181 8.76 -8.19 -32.32
C ASP A 181 8.99 -9.57 -32.97
N GLY A 182 8.03 -10.47 -32.83
CA GLY A 182 8.20 -11.85 -33.26
C GLY A 182 7.02 -12.76 -32.93
N LEU A 183 7.03 -13.97 -33.49
CA LEU A 183 5.90 -14.92 -33.40
C LEU A 183 5.52 -15.24 -31.95
N MET A 184 6.51 -15.42 -31.07
CA MET A 184 6.27 -15.71 -29.65
C MET A 184 5.67 -14.52 -28.91
N TYR A 185 6.12 -13.30 -29.24
CA TYR A 185 5.55 -12.07 -28.69
C TYR A 185 4.07 -11.96 -29.08
N HIS A 186 3.70 -12.14 -30.35
CA HIS A 186 2.30 -12.03 -30.78
C HIS A 186 1.39 -13.08 -30.14
N LYS A 187 1.87 -14.32 -29.96
CA LYS A 187 1.11 -15.37 -29.26
C LYS A 187 0.88 -15.02 -27.79
N PHE A 188 1.89 -14.48 -27.12
CA PHE A 188 1.83 -14.12 -25.71
C PHE A 188 1.08 -12.80 -25.45
N ARG A 189 1.19 -11.84 -26.36
CA ARG A 189 0.61 -10.49 -26.28
C ARG A 189 -0.86 -10.51 -25.89
N ASN A 190 -1.67 -11.29 -26.60
CA ASN A 190 -3.10 -11.34 -26.34
C ASN A 190 -3.38 -11.94 -24.96
N GLN A 191 -2.64 -12.97 -24.54
CA GLN A 191 -2.78 -13.56 -23.21
C GLN A 191 -2.47 -12.51 -22.12
N PHE A 192 -1.34 -11.80 -22.27
CA PHE A 192 -0.89 -10.76 -21.35
C PHE A 192 -1.87 -9.58 -21.25
N LEU A 193 -2.42 -9.10 -22.38
CA LEU A 193 -3.41 -8.02 -22.39
C LEU A 193 -4.72 -8.43 -21.70
N THR A 194 -5.22 -9.65 -21.94
CA THR A 194 -6.41 -10.12 -21.21
C THR A 194 -6.14 -10.39 -19.74
N PHE A 195 -4.95 -10.87 -19.38
CA PHE A 195 -4.54 -10.96 -17.98
C PHE A 195 -4.51 -9.58 -17.32
N SER A 196 -3.97 -8.57 -18.00
CA SER A 196 -3.88 -7.20 -17.48
C SER A 196 -5.26 -6.55 -17.29
N MET A 197 -6.19 -6.78 -18.22
CA MET A 197 -7.59 -6.36 -18.08
C MET A 197 -8.25 -7.06 -16.88
N TYR A 198 -8.11 -8.39 -16.80
CA TYR A 198 -8.65 -9.18 -15.68
C TYR A 198 -8.11 -8.67 -14.35
N GLN A 199 -6.79 -8.46 -14.25
CA GLN A 199 -6.17 -8.01 -13.02
C GLN A 199 -6.62 -6.60 -12.63
N SER A 200 -6.75 -5.68 -13.59
CA SER A 200 -7.26 -4.34 -13.33
C SER A 200 -8.72 -4.37 -12.85
N PHE A 201 -9.55 -5.24 -13.42
CA PHE A 201 -10.93 -5.44 -12.99
C PHE A 201 -11.01 -6.02 -11.57
N VAL A 202 -10.20 -7.03 -11.25
CA VAL A 202 -10.12 -7.60 -9.90
C VAL A 202 -9.65 -6.54 -8.89
N GLN A 203 -8.62 -5.76 -9.24
CA GLN A 203 -8.11 -4.70 -8.37
C GLN A 203 -9.16 -3.62 -8.09
N PHE A 204 -9.99 -3.27 -9.09
CA PHE A 204 -11.12 -2.36 -8.94
C PHE A 204 -12.18 -2.92 -7.95
N LEU A 205 -12.59 -4.18 -8.13
CA LEU A 205 -13.55 -4.83 -7.23
C LEU A 205 -13.00 -4.95 -5.80
N GLN A 206 -11.73 -5.32 -5.66
CA GLN A 206 -11.04 -5.39 -4.37
C GLN A 206 -11.05 -4.02 -3.69
N TYR A 207 -10.71 -2.96 -4.41
CA TYR A 207 -10.75 -1.59 -3.90
C TYR A 207 -12.15 -1.21 -3.40
N TYR A 208 -13.19 -1.46 -4.21
CA TYR A 208 -14.57 -1.12 -3.85
C TYR A 208 -15.02 -1.85 -2.58
N TYR A 209 -14.79 -3.18 -2.53
CA TYR A 209 -15.13 -4.00 -1.37
C TYR A 209 -14.37 -3.56 -0.11
N GLN A 210 -13.07 -3.32 -0.25
CA GLN A 210 -12.20 -2.92 0.85
C GLN A 210 -12.55 -1.53 1.40
N SER A 211 -12.86 -0.58 0.53
CA SER A 211 -13.27 0.78 0.90
C SER A 211 -14.61 0.77 1.64
N GLY A 212 -15.60 0.00 1.17
CA GLY A 212 -16.90 -0.14 1.84
C GLY A 212 -16.80 -0.83 3.20
N CYS A 213 -15.92 -1.83 3.33
CA CYS A 213 -15.66 -2.49 4.61
C CYS A 213 -14.96 -1.55 5.60
N LEU A 214 -13.97 -0.79 5.13
CA LEU A 214 -13.22 0.17 5.95
C LEU A 214 -14.13 1.32 6.44
N TYR A 215 -15.00 1.84 5.58
CA TYR A 215 -16.01 2.84 5.95
C TYR A 215 -16.92 2.34 7.08
N ARG A 216 -17.49 1.14 6.93
CA ARG A 216 -18.34 0.52 7.95
C ARG A 216 -17.60 0.30 9.28
N LEU A 217 -16.36 -0.18 9.22
CA LEU A 217 -15.54 -0.41 10.42
C LEU A 217 -15.11 0.90 11.11
N ARG A 218 -14.91 1.98 10.34
CA ARG A 218 -14.64 3.32 10.86
C ARG A 218 -15.89 3.92 11.52
N ALA A 219 -17.06 3.75 10.90
CA ALA A 219 -18.35 4.18 11.46
C ALA A 219 -18.73 3.41 12.75
N LEU A 220 -18.29 2.15 12.88
CA LEU A 220 -18.52 1.32 14.07
C LEU A 220 -17.47 1.50 15.18
N GLY A 221 -16.45 2.35 14.99
CA GLY A 221 -15.38 2.57 15.98
C GLY A 221 -14.49 1.35 16.30
N GLU A 222 -14.69 0.21 15.63
CA GLU A 222 -14.07 -1.08 15.99
C GLU A 222 -12.65 -1.30 15.41
N ARG A 223 -12.08 -0.35 14.65
CA ARG A 223 -10.75 -0.54 14.03
C ARG A 223 -9.75 0.58 14.29
N HIS A 224 -8.52 0.15 14.54
CA HIS A 224 -7.31 0.96 14.45
C HIS A 224 -7.15 1.49 13.01
N ASN A 225 -7.14 2.81 12.84
CA ASN A 225 -7.21 3.49 11.53
C ASN A 225 -6.02 3.23 10.57
N MET A 226 -4.99 2.48 10.99
CA MET A 226 -3.73 2.28 10.25
C MET A 226 -3.53 0.85 9.70
N ASP A 227 -4.54 -0.04 9.77
CA ASP A 227 -4.47 -1.34 9.11
C ASP A 227 -4.66 -1.16 7.59
N LEU A 228 -3.76 -1.71 6.75
CA LEU A 228 -4.00 -1.80 5.31
C LEU A 228 -5.13 -2.80 5.03
N THR A 229 -5.83 -2.59 3.92
CA THR A 229 -7.01 -3.36 3.49
C THR A 229 -6.74 -4.82 3.12
N VAL A 230 -5.54 -5.34 3.39
CA VAL A 230 -5.09 -6.64 2.87
C VAL A 230 -4.89 -7.72 3.95
N GLY A 231 -5.30 -7.44 5.19
CA GLY A 231 -4.87 -8.22 6.36
C GLY A 231 -5.87 -9.16 7.02
N LYS A 232 -7.19 -8.92 6.98
CA LYS A 232 -8.13 -9.65 7.84
C LYS A 232 -9.29 -10.26 7.05
N TRP A 233 -8.97 -11.33 6.33
CA TRP A 233 -9.94 -12.19 5.65
C TRP A 233 -10.64 -13.20 6.59
N VAL A 234 -10.28 -13.26 7.89
CA VAL A 234 -10.67 -14.40 8.76
C VAL A 234 -11.57 -14.02 9.96
N LYS A 235 -11.92 -12.75 10.20
CA LYS A 235 -12.69 -12.38 11.42
C LYS A 235 -13.91 -11.48 11.24
N LEU A 236 -14.46 -11.31 10.03
CA LEU A 236 -15.77 -10.66 9.88
C LEU A 236 -16.66 -11.45 8.90
N VAL A 237 -17.05 -12.64 9.38
CA VAL A 237 -17.95 -13.62 8.75
C VAL A 237 -19.42 -13.14 8.83
N HIS A 238 -19.72 -11.89 8.46
CA HIS A 238 -21.10 -11.36 8.54
C HIS A 238 -21.40 -10.27 7.49
N VAL A 239 -21.03 -10.49 6.22
CA VAL A 239 -21.71 -9.87 5.06
C VAL A 239 -21.78 -10.92 3.95
N HIS A 240 -22.90 -11.64 3.88
CA HIS A 240 -23.03 -12.96 3.25
C HIS A 240 -23.17 -12.96 1.71
N ASN A 241 -23.55 -11.85 1.06
CA ASN A 241 -24.11 -11.96 -0.31
C ASN A 241 -23.20 -11.58 -1.49
N VAL A 242 -22.04 -10.96 -1.29
CA VAL A 242 -21.10 -10.60 -2.38
C VAL A 242 -19.87 -11.55 -2.43
N TYR A 243 -19.62 -12.28 -1.34
CA TYR A 243 -18.41 -13.07 -1.12
C TYR A 243 -18.35 -14.35 -1.98
N TYR A 244 -19.47 -15.02 -2.21
CA TYR A 244 -19.53 -16.26 -2.99
C TYR A 244 -19.35 -16.07 -4.49
N PHE A 245 -19.61 -14.87 -5.03
CA PHE A 245 -19.45 -14.59 -6.45
C PHE A 245 -18.01 -14.19 -6.81
N CYS A 246 -17.35 -13.39 -5.97
CA CYS A 246 -15.99 -12.90 -6.23
C CYS A 246 -14.89 -13.90 -5.86
N TYR A 247 -15.06 -14.71 -4.80
CA TYR A 247 -13.99 -15.60 -4.32
C TYR A 247 -13.57 -16.68 -5.33
N PRO A 248 -14.50 -17.45 -5.95
CA PRO A 248 -14.11 -18.41 -6.99
C PRO A 248 -13.62 -17.70 -8.26
N PHE A 249 -14.17 -16.52 -8.61
CA PHE A 249 -13.74 -15.76 -9.78
C PHE A 249 -12.32 -15.19 -9.63
N VAL A 250 -11.95 -14.67 -8.46
CA VAL A 250 -10.62 -14.09 -8.20
C VAL A 250 -9.57 -15.17 -7.94
N PHE A 251 -9.94 -16.25 -7.25
CA PHE A 251 -8.99 -17.31 -6.91
C PHE A 251 -8.79 -18.30 -8.06
N PHE A 252 -9.85 -18.83 -8.67
CA PHE A 252 -9.67 -19.82 -9.75
C PHE A 252 -9.22 -19.18 -11.07
N LEU A 253 -9.79 -18.06 -11.52
CA LEU A 253 -9.26 -17.40 -12.73
C LEU A 253 -7.91 -16.75 -12.47
N GLY A 254 -7.64 -16.22 -11.28
CA GLY A 254 -6.35 -15.62 -10.95
C GLY A 254 -5.22 -16.65 -11.03
N TRP A 255 -5.39 -17.81 -10.39
CA TRP A 255 -4.41 -18.90 -10.47
C TRP A 255 -4.30 -19.47 -11.89
N PHE A 256 -5.42 -19.64 -12.59
CA PHE A 256 -5.41 -20.09 -13.99
C PHE A 256 -4.65 -19.13 -14.91
N PHE A 257 -4.89 -17.83 -14.79
CA PHE A 257 -4.18 -16.84 -15.59
C PHE A 257 -2.70 -16.69 -15.21
N VAL A 258 -2.37 -16.80 -13.91
CA VAL A 258 -0.97 -16.84 -13.45
C VAL A 258 -0.25 -18.05 -14.02
N LEU A 259 -0.89 -19.22 -14.09
CA LEU A 259 -0.32 -20.39 -14.75
C LEU A 259 -0.18 -20.16 -16.26
N MET A 260 -1.22 -19.65 -16.93
CA MET A 260 -1.21 -19.42 -18.38
C MET A 260 -0.17 -18.38 -18.80
N CYS A 261 0.04 -17.32 -18.02
CA CYS A 261 1.06 -16.31 -18.31
C CYS A 261 2.44 -16.70 -17.78
N GLY A 262 2.52 -17.35 -16.62
CA GLY A 262 3.75 -17.72 -15.94
C GLY A 262 4.48 -18.91 -16.57
N LEU A 263 3.75 -19.90 -17.09
CA LEU A 263 4.35 -21.08 -17.73
C LEU A 263 5.19 -20.71 -18.97
N PRO A 264 4.73 -19.89 -19.92
CA PRO A 264 5.56 -19.42 -21.03
C PRO A 264 6.81 -18.67 -20.58
N PHE A 265 6.69 -17.76 -19.60
CA PHE A 265 7.84 -17.04 -19.04
C PHE A 265 8.84 -17.98 -18.37
N PHE A 266 8.36 -18.98 -17.63
CA PHE A 266 9.21 -19.97 -16.98
C PHE A 266 9.95 -20.85 -17.99
N ILE A 267 9.26 -21.29 -19.05
CA ILE A 267 9.87 -22.09 -20.13
C ILE A 267 10.96 -21.29 -20.85
N LEU A 268 10.70 -20.00 -21.16
CA LEU A 268 11.68 -19.13 -21.78
C LEU A 268 12.87 -18.83 -20.87
N PHE A 269 12.61 -18.57 -19.59
CA PHE A 269 13.67 -18.39 -18.60
C PHE A 269 14.52 -19.65 -18.50
N ALA A 270 13.92 -20.82 -18.33
CA ALA A 270 14.62 -22.09 -18.23
C ALA A 270 15.45 -22.35 -19.50
N GLY A 271 14.87 -22.18 -20.68
CA GLY A 271 15.57 -22.35 -21.97
C GLY A 271 16.79 -21.43 -22.10
N ASN A 272 16.63 -20.14 -21.79
CA ASN A 272 17.73 -19.16 -21.83
C ASN A 272 18.79 -19.45 -20.74
N PHE A 273 18.36 -19.86 -19.55
CA PHE A 273 19.24 -20.17 -18.42
C PHE A 273 20.10 -21.41 -18.70
N PHE A 274 19.51 -22.50 -19.17
CA PHE A 274 20.26 -23.71 -19.53
C PHE A 274 21.19 -23.49 -20.71
N THR A 275 20.77 -22.70 -21.72
CA THR A 275 21.64 -22.34 -22.84
C THR A 275 22.85 -21.53 -22.36
N THR A 276 22.63 -20.56 -21.47
CA THR A 276 23.71 -19.74 -20.89
C THR A 276 24.64 -20.60 -20.04
N LEU A 277 24.11 -21.48 -19.17
CA LEU A 277 24.90 -22.41 -18.39
C LEU A 277 25.76 -23.32 -19.26
N ARG A 278 25.20 -23.83 -20.37
CA ARG A 278 25.93 -24.67 -21.32
C ARG A 278 27.07 -23.91 -21.98
N VAL A 279 26.84 -22.68 -22.42
CA VAL A 279 27.87 -21.82 -23.03
C VAL A 279 28.97 -21.48 -22.02
N VAL A 280 28.60 -21.18 -20.77
CA VAL A 280 29.57 -20.93 -19.69
C VAL A 280 30.39 -22.19 -19.42
N HIS A 281 29.76 -23.35 -19.31
CA HIS A 281 30.44 -24.63 -19.10
C HIS A 281 31.41 -24.95 -20.25
N GLN A 282 30.99 -24.78 -21.51
CA GLN A 282 31.85 -24.94 -22.68
C GLN A 282 33.04 -23.97 -22.62
N LYS A 283 32.82 -22.69 -22.29
CA LYS A 283 33.93 -21.72 -22.14
C LYS A 283 34.90 -22.08 -21.02
N PHE A 284 34.45 -22.73 -19.94
CA PHE A 284 35.35 -23.22 -18.90
C PHE A 284 36.16 -24.42 -19.37
N GLN A 285 35.55 -25.36 -20.10
CA GLN A 285 36.26 -26.51 -20.70
C GLN A 285 37.28 -26.06 -21.75
N ASP A 286 36.91 -25.15 -22.65
CA ASP A 286 37.82 -24.59 -23.67
C ASP A 286 39.00 -23.84 -23.06
N LYS A 287 38.79 -23.16 -21.92
CA LYS A 287 39.87 -22.49 -21.18
C LYS A 287 40.79 -23.48 -20.48
N ALA A 288 40.24 -24.56 -19.93
CA ALA A 288 41.04 -25.62 -19.31
C ALA A 288 41.92 -26.34 -20.36
N GLN A 289 41.36 -26.66 -21.53
CA GLN A 289 42.11 -27.28 -22.63
C GLN A 289 43.17 -26.36 -23.27
N LYS A 290 43.03 -25.04 -23.18
CA LYS A 290 44.05 -24.08 -23.65
C LYS A 290 45.13 -23.77 -22.61
N ALA A 291 44.96 -24.23 -21.38
CA ALA A 291 45.90 -24.01 -20.28
C ALA A 291 46.82 -25.23 -20.03
N GLU A 292 46.47 -26.40 -20.58
CA GLU A 292 47.39 -27.54 -20.82
C GLU A 292 48.17 -27.35 -22.13
#